data_AF-A0A959NGH9-F1
#
_entry.id   AF-A0A959NGH9-F1
#
_cell.length_a   1.000
_cell.length_b   1.000
_cell.length_c   1.000
_cell.angle_alpha   90.00
_cell.angle_beta   90.00
_cell.angle_gamma   90.00
#
_symmetry.space_group_name_H-M   'P 1'
#
loop_
_entity.id
_entity.type
_entity.pdbx_description
1 polymer ?
#
loop_
_entity_poly.entity_id
_entity_poly.type
_entity_poly.pdbx_seq_one_letter_code
_entity_poly.pdbx_strand_id
1 'polypeptide(L)' 'NKAERAASFHKETIKSFVELIAAAGVSNPNEITKAHINRRVSMNNVMKYDELYLAIEAGSFLNENTTPEFYKKYIFN' A
#
# COMPACT_ATOMS: atom_id res chain seq x y z
N ASN A 1 28.65 18.37 11.36
CA ASN A 1 28.44 18.64 9.93
C ASN A 1 27.01 18.25 9.52
N LYS A 2 26.37 18.85 8.50
CA LYS A 2 25.02 18.43 8.01
C LYS A 2 25.05 17.02 7.42
N ALA A 3 26.11 16.69 6.69
CA ALA A 3 26.26 15.40 6.01
C ALA A 3 26.24 14.23 7.01
N GLU A 4 26.99 14.34 8.13
CA GLU A 4 27.00 13.35 9.21
C GLU A 4 25.61 13.13 9.80
N ARG A 5 24.87 14.22 10.09
CA ARG A 5 23.51 14.11 10.62
C ARG A 5 22.56 13.42 9.64
N ALA A 6 22.69 13.72 8.36
CA ALA A 6 21.88 13.07 7.32
C ALA A 6 22.19 11.57 7.21
N ALA A 7 23.47 11.20 7.28
CA ALA A 7 23.89 9.79 7.28
C ALA A 7 23.38 9.04 8.53
N SER A 8 23.50 9.65 9.72
CA SER A 8 22.95 9.08 10.95
C SER A 8 21.44 8.92 10.90
N PHE A 9 20.71 9.93 10.42
CA PHE A 9 19.25 9.85 10.26
C PHE A 9 18.83 8.72 9.31
N HIS A 10 19.48 8.58 8.16
CA HIS A 10 19.22 7.50 7.23
C HIS A 10 19.48 6.12 7.86
N LYS A 11 20.62 5.96 8.55
CA LYS A 11 20.98 4.71 9.23
C LYS A 11 19.91 4.29 10.25
N GLU A 12 19.48 5.20 11.11
CA GLU A 12 18.44 4.90 12.10
C GLU A 12 17.07 4.66 11.44
N THR A 13 16.75 5.38 10.35
CA THR A 13 15.51 5.15 9.59
C THR A 13 15.44 3.72 9.03
N ILE A 14 16.54 3.23 8.43
CA ILE A 14 16.59 1.86 7.89
C ILE A 14 16.50 0.84 9.02
N LYS A 15 17.20 1.07 10.15
CA LYS A 15 17.14 0.17 11.30
C LYS A 15 15.70 0.05 11.84
N SER A 16 15.04 1.18 12.10
CA SER A 16 13.66 1.18 12.59
C SER A 16 12.68 0.57 11.59
N PHE A 17 12.91 0.76 10.29
CA PHE A 17 12.10 0.11 9.25
C PHE A 17 12.21 -1.42 9.31
N VAL A 18 13.43 -1.97 9.43
CA VAL A 18 13.66 -3.42 9.53
C VAL A 18 13.01 -4.00 10.79
N GLU A 19 13.16 -3.33 11.93
CA GLU A 19 12.53 -3.76 13.19
C GLU A 19 10.99 -3.75 13.10
N LEU A 20 10.42 -2.74 12.44
CA LEU A 20 8.98 -2.62 12.26
C LEU A 20 8.40 -3.75 11.40
N ILE A 21 9.02 -4.05 10.25
CA ILE A 21 8.51 -5.10 9.36
C ILE A 21 8.67 -6.48 9.98
N ALA A 22 9.75 -6.73 10.72
CA ALA A 22 9.95 -7.96 11.46
C ALA A 22 8.86 -8.15 12.54
N ALA A 23 8.52 -7.08 13.27
CA ALA A 23 7.42 -7.09 14.23
C ALA A 23 6.04 -7.31 13.58
N ALA A 24 5.89 -6.92 12.32
CA ALA A 24 4.68 -7.19 11.52
C ALA A 24 4.65 -8.63 10.94
N GLY A 25 5.65 -9.47 11.24
CA GLY A 25 5.75 -10.85 10.72
C GLY A 25 6.31 -10.94 9.30
N VAL A 26 6.91 -9.85 8.79
CA VAL A 26 7.47 -9.77 7.44
C VAL A 26 8.99 -9.94 7.51
N SER A 27 9.52 -10.94 6.79
CA SER A 27 10.95 -11.26 6.83
C SER A 27 11.74 -10.53 5.74
N ASN A 28 11.07 -10.15 4.64
CA ASN A 28 11.67 -9.40 3.55
C ASN A 28 10.78 -8.18 3.18
N PRO A 29 11.34 -6.97 3.01
CA PRO A 29 10.58 -5.79 2.57
C PRO A 29 9.72 -6.01 1.30
N ASN A 30 10.12 -6.91 0.41
CA ASN A 30 9.38 -7.24 -0.81
C ASN A 30 8.09 -8.05 -0.56
N GLU A 31 7.91 -8.61 0.65
CA GLU A 31 6.70 -9.33 1.05
C GLU A 31 5.60 -8.39 1.58
N ILE A 32 5.87 -7.08 1.69
CA ILE A 32 4.87 -6.10 2.11
C ILE A 32 3.79 -6.00 1.04
N THR A 33 2.62 -6.57 1.35
CA THR A 33 1.40 -6.47 0.55
C THR A 33 0.46 -5.37 1.06
N LYS A 34 -0.59 -5.08 0.27
CA LYS A 34 -1.70 -4.17 0.64
C LYS A 34 -2.38 -4.55 1.95
N ALA A 35 -2.33 -5.81 2.37
CA ALA A 35 -2.91 -6.28 3.63
C ALA A 35 -2.22 -5.73 4.89
N HIS A 36 -1.00 -5.19 4.75
CA HIS A 36 -0.22 -4.63 5.86
C HIS A 36 -0.45 -3.12 6.06
N ILE A 37 -1.12 -2.44 5.13
CA ILE A 37 -1.27 -0.98 5.14
C ILE A 37 -2.68 -0.60 5.59
N ASN A 38 -2.79 -0.03 6.78
CA ASN A 38 -4.04 0.55 7.30
C ASN A 38 -4.18 2.02 6.90
N ARG A 39 -5.36 2.40 6.39
CA ARG A 39 -5.70 3.77 6.00
C ARG A 39 -6.92 4.24 6.78
N ARG A 40 -6.80 5.39 7.42
CA ARG A 40 -7.97 6.13 7.90
C ARG A 40 -8.73 6.70 6.70
N VAL A 41 -9.97 6.27 6.50
CA VAL A 41 -10.83 6.71 5.38
C VAL A 41 -11.94 7.66 5.81
N SER A 42 -12.24 7.71 7.11
CA SER A 42 -13.07 8.74 7.71
C SER A 42 -12.63 8.98 9.16
N MET A 43 -13.26 9.91 9.88
CA MET A 43 -12.96 10.14 11.29
C MET A 43 -13.01 8.84 12.12
N ASN A 44 -14.00 7.99 11.84
CA ASN A 44 -14.31 6.80 12.63
C ASN A 44 -14.06 5.48 11.90
N ASN A 45 -13.47 5.51 10.69
CA ASN A 45 -13.25 4.29 9.90
C ASN A 45 -11.79 4.16 9.44
N VAL A 46 -11.22 2.99 9.70
CA VAL A 46 -9.89 2.58 9.25
C VAL A 46 -10.06 1.28 8.46
N MET A 47 -9.50 1.23 7.26
CA MET A 47 -9.58 0.08 6.36
C MET A 47 -8.19 -0.24 5.82
N LYS A 48 -7.96 -1.50 5.46
CA LYS A 48 -6.74 -1.93 4.79
C LYS A 48 -6.75 -1.56 3.31
N TYR A 49 -5.57 -1.45 2.70
CA TYR A 49 -5.45 -1.14 1.28
C TYR A 49 -6.02 -2.23 0.37
N ASP A 50 -6.02 -3.50 0.77
CA ASP A 50 -6.61 -4.58 -0.01
C ASP A 50 -8.14 -4.56 0.02
N GLU A 51 -8.74 -4.03 1.08
CA GLU A 51 -10.18 -3.73 1.17
C GLU A 51 -10.58 -2.54 0.30
N LEU A 52 -9.71 -1.53 0.22
CA LEU A 52 -9.96 -0.31 -0.56
C LEU A 52 -9.68 -0.47 -2.06
N TYR A 53 -8.65 -1.24 -2.39
CA TYR A 53 -8.18 -1.45 -3.75
C TYR A 53 -8.18 -2.93 -4.05
N LEU A 54 -9.35 -3.44 -4.43
CA LEU A 54 -9.55 -4.83 -4.82
C LEU A 54 -8.59 -5.22 -5.94
N ALA A 55 -8.22 -6.50 -5.96
CA ALA A 55 -7.46 -7.05 -7.08
C ALA A 55 -8.33 -6.98 -8.34
N ILE A 56 -7.76 -6.43 -9.42
CA ILE A 56 -8.40 -6.35 -10.72
C ILE A 56 -7.51 -7.13 -11.67
N GLU A 57 -8.10 -8.06 -12.41
CA GLU A 57 -7.36 -8.86 -13.38
C GLU A 57 -6.90 -7.98 -14.55
N ALA A 58 -5.74 -8.34 -15.11
CA ALA A 58 -5.25 -7.66 -16.30
C ALA A 58 -6.26 -7.81 -17.44
N GLY A 59 -6.64 -6.69 -18.05
CA GLY A 59 -7.64 -6.68 -19.13
C GLY A 59 -9.10 -6.51 -18.67
N SER A 60 -9.40 -6.47 -17.37
CA SER A 60 -10.77 -6.26 -16.88
C SER A 60 -11.42 -4.98 -17.42
N PHE A 61 -10.64 -3.96 -17.73
CA PHE A 61 -11.11 -2.67 -18.25
C PHE A 61 -11.33 -2.62 -19.77
N LEU A 62 -11.02 -3.68 -20.51
CA LEU A 62 -11.16 -3.70 -21.98
C LEU A 62 -12.61 -3.93 -22.44
N ASN A 63 -13.43 -4.58 -21.62
CA ASN A 63 -14.83 -4.85 -21.91
C ASN A 63 -15.71 -4.40 -20.74
N GLU A 64 -16.91 -3.90 -21.05
CA GLU A 64 -17.87 -3.44 -20.04
C GLU A 64 -18.27 -4.58 -19.08
N ASN A 65 -18.46 -5.79 -19.62
CA ASN A 65 -18.85 -6.97 -18.83
C ASN A 65 -17.80 -7.40 -17.81
N THR A 66 -16.52 -7.11 -18.05
CA THR A 66 -15.41 -7.49 -17.17
C THR A 66 -14.96 -6.35 -16.26
N THR A 67 -15.46 -5.13 -16.51
CA THR A 67 -15.07 -3.93 -15.76
C THR A 67 -15.81 -3.90 -14.42
N PRO A 68 -15.13 -3.69 -13.29
CA PRO A 68 -15.81 -3.57 -12.01
C PRO A 68 -16.79 -2.39 -12.02
N GLU A 69 -17.96 -2.60 -11.42
CA GLU A 69 -19.11 -1.68 -11.49
C GLU A 69 -18.75 -0.24 -11.15
N PHE A 70 -17.94 -0.03 -10.11
CA PHE A 70 -17.48 1.29 -9.68
C PHE A 70 -16.77 2.08 -10.80
N TYR A 71 -16.07 1.39 -11.71
CA TYR A 71 -15.27 2.01 -12.76
C TYR A 71 -16.01 2.17 -14.09
N LYS A 72 -17.12 1.46 -14.33
CA LYS A 72 -17.84 1.47 -15.63
C LYS A 72 -18.17 2.89 -16.11
N LYS A 73 -18.71 3.72 -15.20
CA LYS A 73 -19.06 5.12 -15.47
C LYS A 73 -17.89 5.99 -15.95
N TYR A 74 -16.65 5.64 -15.60
CA TYR A 74 -15.47 6.43 -15.95
C TYR A 74 -14.78 5.96 -17.23
N ILE A 75 -15.09 4.76 -17.72
CA ILE A 75 -14.40 4.14 -18.85
C ILE A 75 -15.25 4.13 -20.12
N PHE A 76 -16.56 3.89 -20.01
CA PHE A 76 -17.46 3.71 -21.18
C PHE A 76 -18.45 4.87 -21.37
N ASN A 77 -18.09 6.07 -20.90
CA ASN A 77 -18.88 7.29 -21.02
C ASN A 77 -18.30 8.21 -22.10
#